data_AF-A0A8T4VRW3-F1
#
_entry.id   AF-A0A8T4VRW3-F1
#
_cell.length_a   1.000
_cell.length_b   1.000
_cell.length_c   1.000
_cell.angle_alpha   90.00
_cell.angle_beta   90.00
_cell.angle_gamma   90.00
#
_symmetry.space_group_name_H-M   'P 1'
#
loop_
_entity.id
_entity.type
_entity.pdbx_description
1 polymer ?
#
loop_
_entity_poly.entity_id
_entity_poly.type
_entity_poly.pdbx_seq_one_letter_code
_entity_poly.pdbx_strand_id
1 'polypeptide(L)' 'MTGKIGYQCKECGRTEIVTDGSVPECCGKPMKEAPLEVCMKPPADAESARMTDDDEACDDSRGG' A
#
# COMPACT_ATOMS: atom_id res chain seq x y z
N MET A 1 -11.36 3.10 -20.69
CA MET A 1 -10.62 3.19 -19.42
C MET A 1 -11.32 2.26 -18.44
N THR A 2 -10.78 1.08 -18.19
CA THR A 2 -11.36 0.11 -17.26
C THR A 2 -10.98 0.55 -15.85
N GLY A 3 -11.91 1.19 -15.13
CA GLY A 3 -11.68 1.66 -13.77
C GLY A 3 -11.53 0.47 -12.82
N LYS A 4 -10.41 0.40 -12.11
CA LYS A 4 -10.22 -0.55 -11.00
C LYS A 4 -10.86 0.07 -9.77
N ILE A 5 -11.79 -0.64 -9.13
CA ILE A 5 -12.44 -0.21 -7.90
C ILE A 5 -11.95 -1.11 -6.77
N GLY A 6 -11.45 -0.50 -5.69
CA GLY A 6 -11.04 -1.21 -4.49
C GLY A 6 -12.22 -1.41 -3.56
N TYR A 7 -12.26 -2.56 -2.89
CA TYR A 7 -13.23 -2.88 -1.88
C TYR A 7 -12.52 -3.40 -0.64
N GLN A 8 -12.94 -2.97 0.55
CA GLN A 8 -12.41 -3.43 1.83
C GLN A 8 -13.52 -4.04 2.70
N CYS A 9 -13.25 -5.22 3.26
CA CYS A 9 -14.11 -5.86 4.24
C CYS A 9 -13.83 -5.30 5.63
N LYS A 10 -14.86 -4.78 6.31
CA LYS A 10 -14.73 -4.23 7.68
C LYS A 10 -14.57 -5.29 8.77
N GLU A 11 -14.96 -6.53 8.49
CA GLU A 11 -14.97 -7.60 9.50
C GLU A 11 -13.59 -8.26 9.61
N CYS A 12 -12.94 -8.53 8.47
CA CYS A 12 -11.63 -9.20 8.42
C CYS A 12 -10.49 -8.32 7.91
N GLY A 13 -10.77 -7.11 7.41
CA GLY A 13 -9.76 -6.19 6.87
C GLY A 13 -9.26 -6.54 5.46
N ARG A 14 -9.80 -7.58 4.82
CA ARG A 14 -9.41 -8.01 3.47
C ARG A 14 -9.73 -6.94 2.43
N THR A 15 -8.82 -6.70 1.50
CA THR A 15 -9.01 -5.82 0.35
C THR A 15 -9.02 -6.61 -0.95
N GLU A 16 -9.94 -6.26 -1.85
CA GLU A 16 -10.05 -6.83 -3.20
C GLU A 16 -10.25 -5.72 -4.24
N ILE A 17 -9.74 -5.95 -5.45
CA ILE A 17 -9.81 -5.00 -6.56
C ILE A 17 -10.59 -5.66 -7.69
N VAL A 18 -11.67 -5.00 -8.12
CA VAL A 18 -12.50 -5.48 -9.22
C VAL A 18 -12.46 -4.48 -10.37
N THR A 19 -12.49 -5.00 -11.59
CA THR A 19 -12.52 -4.21 -12.84
C THR A 19 -13.90 -4.18 -13.49
N ASP A 20 -14.82 -4.98 -12.97
CA ASP A 20 -16.14 -5.23 -13.54
C ASP A 20 -17.23 -4.32 -12.94
N GLY A 21 -16.91 -3.59 -11.86
CA GLY A 21 -17.87 -2.78 -11.11
C GLY A 21 -18.75 -3.58 -10.15
N SER A 22 -18.67 -4.92 -10.20
CA SER A 22 -19.37 -5.83 -9.29
C SER A 22 -18.84 -5.73 -7.86
N VAL A 23 -19.74 -5.55 -6.88
CA VAL A 23 -19.39 -5.45 -5.45
C VAL A 23 -19.13 -6.86 -4.88
N PRO A 24 -17.91 -7.18 -4.41
CA PRO A 24 -17.60 -8.48 -3.82
C PRO A 24 -18.25 -8.65 -2.43
N GLU A 25 -18.62 -9.87 -2.09
CA GLU A 25 -19.12 -10.24 -0.77
C GLU A 25 -18.02 -10.91 0.06
N CYS A 26 -17.80 -10.41 1.28
CA CYS A 26 -16.82 -10.96 2.21
C CYS A 26 -17.44 -11.05 3.60
N CYS A 27 -17.20 -12.16 4.31
CA CYS A 27 -17.80 -12.43 5.63
C CYS A 27 -19.35 -12.42 5.62
N GLY A 28 -19.98 -12.74 4.48
CA GLY A 28 -21.44 -12.76 4.34
C GLY A 28 -22.07 -11.36 4.23
N LYS A 29 -21.28 -10.32 3.97
CA LYS A 29 -21.73 -8.94 3.78
C LYS A 29 -21.07 -8.35 2.52
N PRO A 30 -21.73 -7.43 1.80
CA PRO A 30 -21.10 -6.71 0.69
C PRO A 30 -19.93 -5.86 1.22
N MET A 31 -18.78 -5.94 0.54
CA MET A 31 -17.60 -5.14 0.90
C MET A 31 -17.86 -3.67 0.62
N LYS A 32 -17.18 -2.79 1.37
CA LYS A 32 -17.32 -1.34 1.17
C LYS A 32 -16.29 -0.87 0.15
N GLU A 33 -16.70 -0.01 -0.78
CA GLU A 33 -15.79 0.67 -1.68
C GLU A 33 -14.70 1.39 -0.86
N ALA A 34 -13.46 1.01 -1.11
CA ALA A 34 -12.29 1.66 -0.57
C ALA A 34 -11.68 2.44 -1.72
N PRO A 35 -11.58 3.78 -1.63
CA PRO A 35 -10.86 4.53 -2.63
C PRO A 35 -9.47 3.92 -2.71
N LEU A 36 -9.10 3.46 -3.90
CA LEU A 36 -7.71 3.15 -4.23
C LEU A 36 -7.01 4.49 -4.37
N GLU A 37 -6.95 5.24 -3.26
CA GLU A 37 -5.99 6.31 -3.09
C GLU A 37 -4.68 5.65 -3.45
N VAL A 38 -4.13 6.16 -4.54
CA VAL A 38 -3.02 5.55 -5.23
C VAL A 38 -2.05 5.08 -4.17
N CYS A 39 -1.59 3.84 -4.28
CA CYS A 39 -0.32 3.44 -3.66
C CYS A 39 0.80 4.26 -4.32
N MET A 40 0.64 5.59 -4.34
CA MET A 40 1.62 6.61 -4.53
C MET A 40 2.45 6.47 -3.29
N LYS A 41 3.42 5.56 -3.37
CA LYS A 41 4.72 5.92 -2.86
C LYS A 41 4.97 7.33 -3.43
N PRO A 42 5.01 8.37 -2.59
CA PRO A 42 5.26 9.71 -3.10
C PRO A 42 6.55 9.65 -3.93
N PRO A 43 6.61 10.28 -5.12
CA PRO A 43 7.89 10.42 -5.80
C PRO A 43 8.75 11.32 -4.89
N ALA A 44 9.71 10.71 -4.21
CA ALA A 44 10.54 11.26 -3.13
C ALA A 44 9.91 11.20 -1.73
N ASP A 45 10.06 10.05 -1.07
CA ASP A 45 10.15 10.01 0.39
C ASP A 45 11.62 10.23 0.79
N ALA A 46 11.89 11.00 1.85
CA ALA A 46 13.24 11.32 2.31
C ALA A 46 14.08 10.06 2.63
N GLU A 47 13.41 8.96 2.96
CA GLU A 47 14.01 7.63 3.14
C GLU A 47 14.63 7.06 1.84
N SER A 48 14.21 7.55 0.67
CA SER A 48 14.81 7.20 -0.62
C SER A 48 15.99 8.09 -1.01
N ALA A 49 16.17 9.24 -0.36
CA ALA A 49 17.33 10.12 -0.57
C ALA A 49 18.58 9.59 0.15
N ARG A 50 18.41 8.75 1.18
CA ARG A 50 19.53 8.13 1.91
C ARG A 50 20.22 6.98 1.17
N MET A 51 19.64 6.48 0.09
CA MET A 51 20.28 5.43 -0.71
C MET A 51 21.45 5.94 -1.56
N THR A 52 21.56 7.27 -1.75
CA THR A 52 22.64 7.89 -2.53
C THR A 52 23.64 8.69 -1.67
N ASP A 53 23.46 8.69 -0.36
CA ASP A 53 24.36 9.33 0.60
C ASP A 53 25.15 8.23 1.32
N ASP A 54 26.16 7.70 0.62
CA ASP A 54 27.17 6.77 1.15
C ASP A 54 28.49 7.54 1.33
N ASP A 55 28.44 8.72 1.98
CA ASP A 55 29.63 9.39 2.51
C ASP A 55 29.74 9.23 4.04
N GLU A 56 29.03 8.28 4.63
CA GLU A 56 29.40 7.81 5.97
C GLU A 56 29.11 6.30 6.10
N ALA A 57 30.18 5.51 6.04
CA ALA A 57 30.13 4.11 6.43
C ALA A 57 29.48 4.01 7.81
N CYS A 58 28.48 3.14 7.94
CA CYS A 58 27.87 2.82 9.22
C CYS A 58 28.98 2.48 10.22
N ASP A 59 29.24 3.34 11.21
CA ASP A 59 30.07 3.01 12.36
C ASP A 59 29.32 1.96 13.19
N ASP A 60 29.36 0.71 12.72
CA ASP A 60 29.00 -0.45 13.52
C ASP A 60 30.16 -0.65 14.51
N SER A 61 30.23 0.23 15.52
CA SER A 61 30.99 0.01 16.75
C SER A 61 30.41 -1.21 17.47
N ARG A 62 30.64 -2.39 16.91
CA ARG A 62 30.54 -3.69 17.57
C ARG A 62 31.93 -4.26 17.76
N GLY A 63 32.52 -3.90 18.89
CA GLY A 63 33.61 -4.67 19.49
C GLY A 63 34.70 -3.79 20.07
N GLY A 64 34.80 -3.77 21.39
CA GLY A 64 36.01 -3.36 22.09
C GLY A 64 37.12 -4.39 22.02
#